data_AF-A0A1T4VDP2-F1
#
_entry.id   AF-A0A1T4VDP2-F1
#
_cell.length_a   1.000
_cell.length_b   1.000
_cell.length_c   1.000
_cell.angle_alpha   90.00
_cell.angle_beta   90.00
_cell.angle_gamma   90.00
#
_symmetry.space_group_name_H-M   'P 1'
#
loop_
_entity.id
_entity.type
_entity.pdbx_description
1 polymer ?
#
loop_
_entity_poly.entity_id
_entity_poly.type
_entity_poly.pdbx_seq_one_letter_code
_entity_poly.pdbx_strand_id
1 'polypeptide(L)'
;MMMNPELWAKCQFGQANLNDPRCTQRLVSLTASIAQQPGIAVSRLALSPAEMEGAYHFIRNGNIQASDIVETGFLSIAQQANAHNTLLALEETTPLIYKHDSVRDSLGHANQGDKLRAIQAHPILLYAPQSQQVIGLIEQQLWRRNIKKRGQSHQHATRPYEEKRAISGNKPQPICLNSHRLDVG
;
A
#
# COMPACT_ATOMS: atom_id res chain seq x y z
N MET A 1 -4.50 24.09 -2.97
CA MET A 1 -3.08 24.50 -2.97
C MET A 1 -2.27 23.24 -3.17
N MET A 2 -1.48 23.15 -4.26
CA MET A 2 -0.64 21.97 -4.51
C MET A 2 0.41 21.90 -3.40
N MET A 3 0.40 20.83 -2.60
CA MET A 3 1.26 20.66 -1.44
C MET A 3 2.72 20.56 -1.91
N ASN A 4 3.64 21.28 -1.27
CA ASN A 4 5.08 21.13 -1.55
C ASN A 4 5.47 19.65 -1.34
N PRO A 5 5.97 18.93 -2.36
CA PRO A 5 6.27 17.50 -2.26
C PRO A 5 7.26 17.13 -1.15
N GLU A 6 8.22 18.00 -0.86
CA GLU A 6 9.20 17.76 0.21
C GLU A 6 8.55 17.86 1.59
N LEU A 7 7.73 18.89 1.79
CA LEU A 7 6.98 19.05 3.03
C LEU A 7 5.98 17.90 3.21
N TRP A 8 5.28 17.52 2.14
CA TRP A 8 4.37 16.37 2.16
C TRP A 8 5.09 15.08 2.53
N ALA A 9 6.20 14.75 1.85
CA ALA A 9 6.94 13.53 2.13
C ALA A 9 7.50 13.51 3.55
N LYS A 10 7.96 14.66 4.06
CA LYS A 10 8.43 14.81 5.44
C LYS A 10 7.30 14.63 6.46
N CYS A 11 6.14 15.21 6.23
CA CYS A 11 4.97 15.02 7.10
C CYS A 11 4.46 13.57 7.07
N GLN A 12 4.52 12.92 5.91
CA GLN A 12 4.02 11.56 5.72
C GLN A 12 4.96 10.49 6.32
N PHE A 13 6.27 10.65 6.14
CA PHE A 13 7.25 9.59 6.40
C PHE A 13 8.44 10.01 7.29
N GLY A 14 8.51 11.27 7.72
CA GLY A 14 9.65 11.80 8.47
C GLY A 14 9.87 11.15 9.84
N GLN A 15 8.84 10.47 10.37
CA GLN A 15 8.90 9.73 11.65
C GLN A 15 9.09 8.22 11.44
N ALA A 16 9.35 7.75 10.22
CA ALA A 16 9.55 6.33 9.97
C ALA A 16 10.77 5.82 10.74
N ASN A 17 10.60 4.74 11.50
CA ASN A 17 11.71 4.05 12.15
C ASN A 17 12.15 2.87 11.28
N LEU A 18 13.14 3.11 10.41
CA LEU A 18 13.67 2.10 9.49
C LEU A 18 15.03 1.53 9.96
N ASN A 19 15.25 1.50 11.29
CA ASN A 19 16.48 1.07 11.97
C ASN A 19 17.75 1.93 11.73
N ASP A 20 17.80 2.69 10.63
CA ASP A 20 18.87 3.64 10.32
C ASP A 20 18.26 4.99 9.88
N PRO A 21 18.60 6.11 10.55
CA PRO A 21 18.10 7.44 10.17
C PRO A 21 18.36 7.81 8.71
N ARG A 22 19.44 7.29 8.11
CA ARG A 22 19.76 7.50 6.69
C ARG A 22 18.74 6.83 5.77
N CYS A 23 18.12 5.74 6.21
CA CYS A 23 17.04 5.09 5.47
C CYS A 23 15.77 5.96 5.49
N THR A 24 15.41 6.53 6.64
CA THR A 24 14.27 7.45 6.77
C THR A 24 14.47 8.72 5.92
N GLN A 25 15.67 9.30 5.95
CA GLN A 25 15.99 10.45 5.09
C GLN A 25 15.87 10.10 3.61
N ARG A 26 16.29 8.90 3.22
CA ARG A 26 16.19 8.43 1.83
C ARG A 26 14.77 8.13 1.40
N LEU A 27 13.94 7.58 2.29
CA LEU A 27 12.50 7.41 2.07
C LEU A 27 11.88 8.77 1.75
N VAL A 28 12.07 9.77 2.63
CA VAL A 28 11.51 11.12 2.44
C VAL A 28 11.98 11.74 1.13
N SER A 29 13.28 11.69 0.84
CA SER A 29 13.86 12.22 -0.40
C SER A 29 13.29 11.55 -1.65
N LEU A 30 13.31 10.21 -1.71
CA LEU A 30 12.78 9.46 -2.85
C LEU A 30 11.29 9.72 -3.06
N THR A 31 10.50 9.71 -1.99
CA THR A 31 9.06 9.93 -2.08
C THR A 31 8.73 11.36 -2.50
N ALA A 32 9.50 12.36 -2.06
CA ALA A 32 9.37 13.73 -2.55
C ALA A 32 9.66 13.81 -4.06
N SER A 33 10.72 13.17 -4.56
CA SER A 33 11.04 13.14 -5.99
C SER A 33 9.96 12.45 -6.83
N ILE A 34 9.38 11.35 -6.33
CA ILE A 34 8.26 10.67 -6.99
C ILE A 34 7.03 11.59 -7.03
N ALA A 35 6.73 12.29 -5.93
CA ALA A 35 5.57 13.20 -5.85
C ALA A 35 5.75 14.47 -6.69
N GLN A 36 6.98 14.91 -6.95
CA GLN A 36 7.26 16.00 -7.89
C GLN A 36 6.96 15.61 -9.34
N GLN A 37 7.13 14.33 -9.70
CA GLN A 37 6.93 13.83 -11.08
C GLN A 37 6.12 12.51 -11.10
N PRO A 38 4.82 12.55 -10.73
CA PRO A 38 4.01 11.34 -10.67
C PRO A 38 3.93 10.62 -12.02
N GLY A 39 4.00 9.28 -12.00
CA GLY A 39 3.90 8.46 -13.20
C GLY A 39 5.21 8.28 -13.99
N ILE A 40 6.29 8.93 -13.57
CA ILE A 40 7.62 8.73 -14.15
C ILE A 40 8.33 7.56 -13.43
N ALA A 41 9.00 6.71 -14.21
CA ALA A 41 9.80 5.62 -13.66
C ALA A 41 10.93 6.16 -12.79
N VAL A 42 11.29 5.44 -11.71
CA VAL A 42 12.39 5.83 -10.81
C VAL A 42 13.68 6.12 -11.59
N SER A 43 14.01 5.31 -12.59
CA SER A 43 15.19 5.49 -13.47
C SER A 43 15.19 6.77 -14.31
N ARG A 44 14.06 7.49 -14.38
CA ARG A 44 13.88 8.71 -15.16
C ARG A 44 13.62 9.93 -14.30
N LEU A 45 13.64 9.79 -12.98
CA LEU A 45 13.56 10.93 -12.08
C LEU A 45 14.81 11.81 -12.27
N ALA A 46 14.65 13.12 -12.05
CA ALA A 46 15.73 14.09 -12.12
C ALA A 46 16.64 14.00 -10.87
N LEU A 47 17.31 12.87 -10.71
CA LEU A 47 18.22 12.55 -9.60
C LEU A 47 19.66 12.47 -10.12
N SER A 48 20.62 12.87 -9.29
CA SER A 48 22.04 12.63 -9.56
C SER A 48 22.35 11.12 -9.61
N PRO A 49 23.46 10.69 -10.23
CA PRO A 49 23.84 9.29 -10.26
C PRO A 49 23.93 8.63 -8.87
N ALA A 50 24.43 9.36 -7.87
CA ALA A 50 24.54 8.89 -6.49
C ALA A 50 23.16 8.74 -5.82
N GLU A 51 22.25 9.68 -6.04
CA GLU A 51 20.86 9.60 -5.54
C GLU A 51 20.09 8.47 -6.21
N MET A 52 20.30 8.24 -7.51
CA MET A 52 19.70 7.14 -8.25
C MET A 52 20.13 5.79 -7.70
N GLU A 53 21.44 5.57 -7.53
CA GLU A 53 21.95 4.33 -6.96
C GLU A 53 21.45 4.15 -5.51
N GLY A 54 21.42 5.24 -4.73
CA GLY A 54 20.84 5.27 -3.40
C GLY A 54 19.36 4.85 -3.36
N ALA A 55 18.55 5.33 -4.31
CA ALA A 55 17.13 4.98 -4.43
C ALA A 55 16.94 3.49 -4.74
N TYR A 56 17.69 2.95 -5.70
CA TYR A 56 17.62 1.52 -6.01
C TYR A 56 18.13 0.64 -4.85
N HIS A 57 19.19 1.05 -4.16
CA HIS A 57 19.64 0.38 -2.95
C HIS A 57 18.57 0.39 -1.86
N PHE A 58 17.87 1.50 -1.67
CA PHE A 58 16.78 1.60 -0.71
C PHE A 58 15.63 0.63 -1.05
N ILE A 59 15.16 0.64 -2.30
CA ILE A 59 14.04 -0.20 -2.76
C ILE A 59 14.33 -1.69 -2.60
N ARG A 60 15.59 -2.12 -2.79
CA ARG A 60 16.01 -3.53 -2.67
C ARG A 60 16.60 -3.89 -1.29
N ASN A 61 16.52 -3.00 -0.31
CA ASN A 61 17.14 -3.22 1.00
C ASN A 61 16.31 -4.21 1.84
N GLY A 62 16.80 -5.45 1.97
CA GLY A 62 16.13 -6.49 2.77
C GLY A 62 16.06 -6.22 4.27
N ASN A 63 16.79 -5.22 4.78
CA ASN A 63 16.72 -4.80 6.19
C ASN A 63 15.58 -3.82 6.48
N ILE A 64 14.88 -3.34 5.44
CA ILE A 64 13.74 -2.44 5.55
C ILE A 64 12.47 -3.24 5.26
N GLN A 65 11.56 -3.31 6.23
CA GLN A 65 10.27 -3.94 5.99
C GLN A 65 9.31 -2.93 5.36
N ALA A 66 8.57 -3.37 4.35
CA ALA A 66 7.57 -2.52 3.71
C ALA A 66 6.43 -2.12 4.68
N SER A 67 6.14 -2.95 5.68
CA SER A 67 5.17 -2.66 6.75
C SER A 67 5.54 -1.40 7.51
N ASP A 68 6.82 -1.21 7.87
CA ASP A 68 7.27 -0.06 8.66
C ASP A 68 7.03 1.26 7.91
N ILE A 69 7.19 1.25 6.59
CA ILE A 69 6.91 2.40 5.71
C ILE A 69 5.41 2.69 5.67
N VAL A 70 4.62 1.63 5.45
CA VAL A 70 3.16 1.72 5.30
C VAL A 70 2.50 2.19 6.59
N GLU A 71 2.86 1.60 7.73
CA GLU A 71 2.36 1.96 9.06
C GLU A 71 2.68 3.42 9.39
N THR A 72 3.89 3.89 9.10
CA THR A 72 4.24 5.31 9.32
C THR A 72 3.33 6.22 8.51
N GLY A 73 3.07 5.88 7.25
CA GLY A 73 2.14 6.63 6.42
C GLY A 73 0.72 6.65 7.00
N PHE A 74 0.22 5.51 7.45
CA PHE A 74 -1.11 5.39 8.05
C PHE A 74 -1.24 6.21 9.33
N LEU A 75 -0.21 6.22 10.19
CA LEU A 75 -0.20 7.03 11.40
C LEU A 75 -0.28 8.53 11.08
N SER A 76 0.42 9.00 10.04
CA SER A 76 0.32 10.39 9.58
C SER A 76 -1.09 10.74 9.09
N ILE A 77 -1.77 9.82 8.39
CA ILE A 77 -3.16 10.01 7.95
C ILE A 77 -4.13 9.98 9.14
N ALA A 78 -3.93 9.09 10.11
CA ALA A 78 -4.75 9.02 11.31
C ALA A 78 -4.68 10.31 12.13
N GLN A 79 -3.50 10.94 12.21
CA GLN A 79 -3.34 12.25 12.86
C GLN A 79 -4.11 13.35 12.12
N GLN A 80 -4.07 13.37 10.79
CA GLN A 80 -4.81 14.34 9.98
C GLN A 80 -6.34 14.12 10.07
N ALA A 81 -6.76 12.86 10.17
CA ALA A 81 -8.17 12.49 10.29
C ALA A 81 -8.85 13.09 11.53
N ASN A 82 -8.11 13.32 12.63
CA ASN A 82 -8.63 13.92 13.86
C ASN A 82 -9.15 15.36 13.68
N ALA A 83 -8.81 16.03 12.58
CA ALA A 83 -9.34 17.37 12.27
C ALA A 83 -10.78 17.33 11.73
N HIS A 84 -11.37 16.15 11.51
CA HIS A 84 -12.66 15.98 10.88
C HIS A 84 -13.65 15.24 11.79
N ASN A 85 -14.85 15.77 11.94
CA ASN A 85 -15.90 15.16 12.76
C ASN A 85 -16.56 13.94 12.11
N THR A 86 -16.50 13.82 10.78
CA THR A 86 -17.08 12.70 10.04
C THR A 86 -16.14 12.30 8.93
N LEU A 87 -15.97 10.98 8.79
CA LEU A 87 -15.11 10.37 7.79
C LEU A 87 -15.85 9.18 7.17
N LEU A 88 -15.67 8.99 5.88
CA LEU A 88 -16.09 7.81 5.14
C LEU A 88 -14.85 6.96 4.87
N ALA A 89 -14.92 5.68 5.25
CA ALA A 89 -13.93 4.67 4.88
C ALA A 89 -14.37 4.01 3.57
N LEU A 90 -13.67 4.31 2.48
CA LEU A 90 -13.93 3.77 1.16
C LEU A 90 -13.03 2.56 0.93
N GLU A 91 -13.62 1.40 0.67
CA GLU A 91 -12.92 0.14 0.49
C GLU A 91 -13.22 -0.43 -0.89
N GLU A 92 -12.19 -0.89 -1.60
CA GLU A 92 -12.34 -1.56 -2.89
C GLU A 92 -11.20 -2.58 -3.05
N THR A 93 -11.42 -3.69 -3.77
CA THR A 93 -10.33 -4.64 -4.08
C THR A 93 -9.90 -4.51 -5.52
N THR A 94 -8.62 -4.18 -5.75
CA THR A 94 -8.04 -4.04 -7.10
C THR A 94 -6.85 -4.97 -7.33
N PRO A 95 -6.73 -5.60 -8.52
CA PRO A 95 -5.55 -6.38 -8.86
C PRO A 95 -4.40 -5.51 -9.38
N LEU A 96 -3.22 -5.64 -8.77
CA LEU A 96 -1.95 -5.12 -9.30
C LEU A 96 -1.33 -6.16 -10.24
N ILE A 97 -1.43 -5.93 -11.55
CA ILE A 97 -1.04 -6.90 -12.59
C ILE A 97 0.39 -6.62 -13.08
N TYR A 98 1.24 -7.65 -13.09
CA TYR A 98 2.59 -7.58 -13.64
C TYR A 98 2.75 -8.64 -14.74
N LYS A 99 3.51 -8.29 -15.78
CA LYS A 99 3.75 -9.14 -16.97
C LYS A 99 5.19 -9.65 -17.09
N HIS A 100 6.12 -9.07 -16.35
CA HIS A 100 7.53 -9.39 -16.48
C HIS A 100 7.85 -10.75 -15.85
N ASP A 101 8.61 -11.59 -16.56
CA ASP A 101 8.84 -12.97 -16.13
C ASP A 101 9.65 -13.06 -14.82
N SER A 102 10.53 -12.10 -14.53
CA SER A 102 11.35 -12.11 -13.31
C SER A 102 10.56 -12.08 -11.99
N VAL A 103 9.32 -11.62 -12.01
CA VAL A 103 8.44 -11.57 -10.82
C VAL A 103 7.29 -12.57 -10.91
N ARG A 104 7.20 -13.35 -11.99
CA ARG A 104 6.04 -14.22 -12.26
C ARG A 104 5.75 -15.20 -11.14
N ASP A 105 6.78 -15.82 -10.58
CA ASP A 105 6.66 -16.86 -9.57
C ASP A 105 6.40 -16.31 -8.15
N SER A 106 6.59 -15.00 -7.96
CA SER A 106 6.25 -14.34 -6.70
C SER A 106 4.79 -13.86 -6.65
N LEU A 107 4.01 -14.03 -7.72
CA LEU A 107 2.67 -13.48 -7.89
C LEU A 107 1.56 -14.56 -7.92
N GLY A 108 0.32 -14.15 -7.63
CA GLY A 108 -0.86 -15.03 -7.71
C GLY A 108 -1.53 -15.01 -9.08
N HIS A 109 -2.57 -15.83 -9.27
CA HIS A 109 -3.35 -15.79 -10.51
C HIS A 109 -4.26 -14.54 -10.56
N ALA A 110 -4.43 -13.95 -11.75
CA ALA A 110 -5.42 -12.91 -12.01
C ALA A 110 -6.80 -13.50 -12.38
N ASN A 111 -7.84 -12.65 -12.45
CA ASN A 111 -9.16 -13.04 -12.95
C ASN A 111 -9.16 -13.34 -14.46
N GLN A 112 -8.28 -12.69 -15.23
CA GLN A 112 -8.25 -12.78 -16.68
C GLN A 112 -7.03 -13.59 -17.18
N GLY A 113 -7.25 -14.86 -17.50
CA GLY A 113 -6.30 -15.69 -18.27
C GLY A 113 -5.08 -16.22 -17.51
N ASP A 114 -4.39 -17.19 -18.11
CA ASP A 114 -3.23 -17.93 -17.53
C ASP A 114 -1.91 -17.16 -17.57
N LYS A 115 -1.87 -16.09 -18.37
CA LYS A 115 -0.64 -15.30 -18.57
C LYS A 115 -0.52 -14.14 -17.61
N LEU A 116 -1.64 -13.60 -17.12
CA LEU A 116 -1.63 -12.47 -16.19
C LEU A 116 -1.45 -12.98 -14.75
N ARG A 117 -0.55 -12.32 -14.03
CA ARG A 117 -0.27 -12.57 -12.63
C ARG A 117 -0.49 -11.28 -11.85
N ALA A 118 -0.98 -11.41 -10.63
CA ALA A 118 -1.35 -10.27 -9.82
C ALA A 118 -1.11 -10.46 -8.33
N ILE A 119 -0.93 -9.33 -7.65
CA ILE A 119 -1.21 -9.16 -6.22
C ILE A 119 -2.58 -8.52 -6.11
N GLN A 120 -3.39 -8.94 -5.16
CA GLN A 120 -4.63 -8.26 -4.81
C GLN A 120 -4.31 -7.20 -3.76
N ALA A 121 -4.80 -5.99 -3.98
CA ALA A 121 -4.71 -4.90 -3.03
C ALA A 121 -6.13 -4.52 -2.58
N HIS A 122 -6.34 -4.45 -1.28
CA HIS A 122 -7.57 -3.94 -0.67
C HIS A 122 -7.21 -2.75 0.24
N PRO A 123 -7.10 -1.55 -0.36
CA PRO A 123 -6.93 -0.32 0.39
C PRO A 123 -8.22 0.10 1.10
N ILE A 124 -8.05 0.83 2.21
CA ILE A 124 -9.08 1.64 2.84
C ILE A 124 -8.66 3.11 2.74
N LEU A 125 -9.46 3.92 2.04
CA LEU A 125 -9.21 5.34 1.82
C LEU A 125 -10.19 6.19 2.65
N LEU A 126 -9.68 7.11 3.45
CA LEU A 126 -10.51 8.05 4.19
C LEU A 126 -10.87 9.28 3.36
N TYR A 127 -12.15 9.63 3.42
CA TYR A 127 -12.72 10.83 2.80
C TYR A 127 -13.56 11.62 3.82
N ALA A 128 -13.32 12.92 3.93
CA ALA A 128 -14.10 13.82 4.78
C ALA A 128 -15.17 14.52 3.93
N PRO A 129 -16.47 14.17 4.07
CA PRO A 129 -17.51 14.68 3.19
C PRO A 129 -17.83 16.15 3.41
N GLN A 130 -17.70 16.67 4.63
CA GLN A 130 -17.99 18.08 4.93
C GLN A 130 -16.97 19.03 4.28
N SER A 131 -15.68 18.68 4.32
CA SER A 131 -14.61 19.46 3.68
C SER A 131 -14.33 19.01 2.23
N GLN A 132 -15.04 17.99 1.74
CA GLN A 132 -14.84 17.37 0.43
C GLN A 132 -13.40 16.94 0.15
N GLN A 133 -12.71 16.44 1.18
CA GLN A 133 -11.28 16.18 1.14
C GLN A 133 -10.96 14.69 1.24
N VAL A 134 -10.07 14.20 0.37
CA VAL A 134 -9.41 12.90 0.57
C VAL A 134 -8.34 13.08 1.62
N ILE A 135 -8.45 12.35 2.74
CA ILE A 135 -7.48 12.42 3.83
C ILE A 135 -6.28 11.54 3.50
N GLY A 136 -6.52 10.28 3.11
CA GLY A 136 -5.46 9.36 2.72
C GLY A 136 -5.79 7.90 3.03
N LEU A 137 -4.82 7.01 2.76
CA LEU A 137 -4.95 5.59 3.06
C LEU A 137 -4.68 5.33 4.54
N ILE A 138 -5.49 4.47 5.17
CA ILE A 138 -5.33 4.06 6.58
C ILE A 138 -5.08 2.57 6.77
N GLU A 139 -5.34 1.78 5.74
CA GLU A 139 -5.09 0.34 5.72
C GLU A 139 -4.85 -0.09 4.27
N GLN A 140 -4.04 -1.12 4.08
CA GLN A 140 -3.88 -1.77 2.78
C GLN A 140 -3.51 -3.23 2.97
N GLN A 141 -4.44 -4.11 2.62
CA GLN A 141 -4.16 -5.54 2.61
C GLN A 141 -3.63 -5.98 1.26
N LEU A 142 -2.51 -6.70 1.25
CA LEU A 142 -1.92 -7.29 0.06
C LEU A 142 -1.93 -8.81 0.16
N TRP A 143 -2.49 -9.49 -0.83
CA TRP A 143 -2.45 -10.96 -0.89
C TRP A 143 -2.31 -11.49 -2.31
N ARG A 144 -2.03 -12.79 -2.41
CA ARG A 144 -1.88 -13.50 -3.68
C ARG A 144 -2.89 -14.63 -3.73
N ARG A 145 -3.58 -14.77 -4.85
CA ARG A 145 -4.47 -15.90 -5.05
C ARG A 145 -3.68 -17.15 -5.39
N ASN A 146 -4.03 -18.26 -4.74
CA ASN A 146 -3.38 -19.54 -4.97
C ASN A 146 -3.65 -20.05 -6.39
N ILE A 147 -2.60 -20.12 -7.20
CA ILE A 147 -2.67 -20.55 -8.61
C ILE A 147 -3.31 -21.93 -8.76
N LYS A 148 -3.06 -22.86 -7.82
CA LYS A 148 -3.59 -24.23 -7.85
C LYS A 148 -5.10 -24.32 -7.62
N LYS A 149 -5.74 -23.27 -7.06
CA LYS A 149 -7.18 -23.25 -6.78
C LYS A 149 -8.02 -22.67 -7.93
N ARG A 150 -7.40 -22.38 -9.07
CA ARG A 150 -8.08 -21.84 -10.25
C ARG A 150 -9.05 -22.86 -10.86
N GLY A 151 -10.14 -22.37 -11.47
CA GLY A 151 -11.12 -23.22 -12.17
C GLY A 151 -12.15 -23.90 -11.25
N GLN A 152 -12.08 -23.65 -9.94
CA GLN A 152 -13.03 -24.18 -8.96
C GLN A 152 -14.37 -23.41 -8.93
N SER A 153 -14.68 -22.68 -10.01
CA SER A 153 -15.88 -21.85 -10.14
C SER A 153 -17.16 -22.65 -9.88
N HIS A 154 -17.21 -23.86 -10.43
CA HIS A 154 -18.33 -24.80 -10.29
C HIS A 154 -18.59 -25.26 -8.85
N GLN A 155 -17.64 -25.06 -7.93
CA GLN A 155 -17.77 -25.42 -6.51
C GLN A 155 -18.14 -24.20 -5.64
N HIS A 156 -18.33 -23.01 -6.22
CA HIS A 156 -18.76 -21.84 -5.45
C HIS A 156 -20.18 -22.00 -4.89
N ALA A 157 -21.10 -22.69 -5.56
CA ALA A 157 -22.46 -22.85 -5.04
C ALA A 157 -22.52 -23.68 -3.74
N THR A 158 -21.63 -24.67 -3.60
CA THR A 158 -21.66 -25.67 -2.53
C THR A 158 -20.70 -25.41 -1.37
N ARG A 159 -19.77 -24.45 -1.50
CA ARG A 159 -18.84 -24.12 -0.43
C ARG A 159 -19.51 -23.28 0.67
N PRO A 160 -19.27 -23.59 1.96
CA PRO A 160 -19.61 -22.71 3.07
C PRO A 160 -19.09 -21.30 2.83
N TYR A 161 -19.88 -20.29 3.21
CA TYR A 161 -19.54 -18.88 3.01
C TYR A 161 -18.18 -18.50 3.64
N GLU A 162 -17.87 -19.08 4.80
CA GLU A 162 -16.59 -18.99 5.52
C GLU A 162 -15.39 -19.41 4.64
N GLU A 163 -15.51 -20.49 3.87
CA GLU A 163 -14.43 -21.00 3.00
C GLU A 163 -14.22 -20.14 1.76
N LYS A 164 -15.26 -19.44 1.30
CA LYS A 164 -15.14 -18.45 0.22
C LYS A 164 -14.34 -17.24 0.68
N ARG A 165 -14.56 -16.79 1.92
CA ARG A 165 -13.73 -15.77 2.57
C ARG A 165 -12.28 -16.25 2.71
N ALA A 166 -12.04 -17.52 3.03
CA ALA A 166 -10.68 -18.08 3.08
C ALA A 166 -9.95 -18.12 1.71
N ILE A 167 -10.68 -18.15 0.58
CA ILE A 167 -10.11 -18.07 -0.79
C ILE A 167 -9.84 -16.60 -1.21
N SER A 168 -10.57 -15.65 -0.63
CA SER A 168 -10.18 -14.22 -0.58
C SER A 168 -8.91 -13.99 0.26
N GLY A 169 -8.25 -15.07 0.70
CA GLY A 169 -7.18 -15.07 1.67
C GLY A 169 -7.79 -15.26 3.05
N ASN A 170 -7.29 -16.25 3.80
CA ASN A 170 -7.20 -16.12 5.26
C ASN A 170 -6.97 -14.66 5.61
N LYS A 171 -7.65 -14.10 6.62
CA LYS A 171 -7.13 -12.90 7.29
C LYS A 171 -5.63 -13.16 7.51
N PRO A 172 -4.70 -12.49 6.80
CA PRO A 172 -3.39 -12.30 7.39
C PRO A 172 -3.69 -11.46 8.64
N GLN A 173 -2.98 -11.71 9.73
CA GLN A 173 -3.19 -10.95 10.96
C GLN A 173 -3.35 -9.48 10.59
N PRO A 174 -4.38 -8.77 11.10
CA PRO A 174 -4.33 -7.34 11.00
C PRO A 174 -2.94 -6.99 11.53
N ILE A 175 -2.20 -6.16 10.80
CA ILE A 175 -1.26 -5.31 11.51
C ILE A 175 -2.21 -4.45 12.33
N CYS A 176 -2.58 -4.99 13.49
CA CYS A 176 -3.50 -4.38 14.40
C CYS A 176 -2.79 -3.08 14.77
N LEU A 177 -3.21 -1.97 14.15
CA LEU A 177 -3.54 -0.84 14.98
C LEU A 177 -4.38 -1.45 16.10
N ASN A 178 -3.80 -1.46 17.31
CA ASN A 178 -4.48 -1.88 18.50
C ASN A 178 -5.92 -1.41 18.36
N SER A 179 -6.84 -2.37 18.33
CA SER A 179 -8.27 -2.10 18.38
C SER A 179 -8.61 -1.59 19.77
N HIS A 180 -8.03 -0.45 20.15
CA HIS A 180 -8.81 0.56 20.82
C HIS A 180 -9.80 1.00 19.77
N ARG A 181 -10.91 0.27 19.76
CA ARG A 181 -12.24 0.79 19.52
C ARG A 181 -12.17 2.33 19.57
N LEU A 182 -12.04 2.96 18.41
CA LEU A 182 -12.42 4.35 18.27
C LEU A 182 -13.94 4.28 18.38
N ASP A 183 -14.42 4.23 19.63
CA ASP A 183 -15.78 4.59 19.97
C ASP A 183 -15.89 6.07 19.60
N VAL A 184 -16.21 6.31 18.33
CA VAL A 184 -16.79 7.55 17.86
C VAL A 184 -18.17 7.61 18.51
N GLY A 185 -18.24 8.36 19.60
CA GLY A 185 -19.51 8.82 20.19
C GLY A 185 -20.28 9.73 19.25
#